data_AF-A0AAW0MR15-F1
#
_entry.id   AF-A0AAW0MR15-F1
#
_cell.length_a   1.000
_cell.length_b   1.000
_cell.length_c   1.000
_cell.angle_alpha   90.00
_cell.angle_beta   90.00
_cell.angle_gamma   90.00
#
_symmetry.space_group_name_H-M   'P 1'
#
loop_
_entity.id
_entity.type
_entity.pdbx_description
1 polymer ?
#
loop_
_entity_poly.entity_id
_entity_poly.type
_entity_poly.pdbx_seq_one_letter_code
_entity_poly.pdbx_strand_id
1 'polypeptide(L)'
;MSVSKPQQAYASIMRGIREVRFEGDPVPCQLLLSGQHSFPLVVNSHGQVLMAASQCGSGRIVIFSHEAQMSMSPDVTINALSWLKGEKSSNMSVGVHNSTDKQVIDNLHKAGFKVKIMDDFSNDKGIGVYITCAYYIKEDAQNIIAFMKSGGGVLIGGQAWWWKSQNPKGNTLLEFPGNKVSAVAGIYFSDLYAEKSQCQSGPKYHPGNLLSKF
;
A
#
# COMPACT_ATOMS: atom_id res chain seq x y z
N MET A 1 27.81 -0.50 -10.12
CA MET A 1 26.83 0.43 -9.51
C MET A 1 26.05 -0.35 -8.45
N SER A 2 26.00 0.12 -7.20
CA SER A 2 25.18 -0.52 -6.15
C SER A 2 23.70 -0.28 -6.43
N VAL A 3 22.87 -1.32 -6.38
CA VAL A 3 21.41 -1.21 -6.53
C VAL A 3 20.86 -0.36 -5.38
N SER A 4 20.04 0.66 -5.67
CA SER A 4 19.50 1.55 -4.64
C SER A 4 18.49 0.82 -3.74
N LYS A 5 18.28 1.30 -2.50
CA LYS A 5 17.30 0.70 -1.57
C LYS A 5 15.89 0.58 -2.18
N PRO A 6 15.34 1.60 -2.89
CA PRO A 6 14.06 1.46 -3.59
C PRO A 6 14.06 0.37 -4.67
N GLN A 7 15.15 0.19 -5.41
CA GLN A 7 15.25 -0.85 -6.44
C GLN A 7 15.27 -2.26 -5.81
N GLN A 8 15.97 -2.44 -4.69
CA GLN A 8 15.96 -3.71 -3.96
C GLN A 8 14.57 -4.02 -3.39
N ALA A 9 13.91 -3.00 -2.82
CA ALA A 9 12.54 -3.13 -2.32
C ALA A 9 11.55 -3.48 -3.44
N TYR A 10 11.62 -2.78 -4.58
CA TYR A 10 10.83 -3.10 -5.76
C TYR A 10 11.04 -4.55 -6.21
N ALA A 11 12.30 -4.98 -6.36
CA ALA A 11 12.63 -6.33 -6.78
C ALA A 11 12.11 -7.39 -5.80
N SER A 12 12.12 -7.10 -4.49
CA SER A 12 11.57 -7.97 -3.46
C SER A 12 10.05 -8.10 -3.55
N ILE A 13 9.34 -6.97 -3.71
CA ILE A 13 7.87 -6.93 -3.72
C ILE A 13 7.33 -7.51 -5.04
N MET A 14 7.97 -7.19 -6.16
CA MET A 14 7.54 -7.63 -7.50
C MET A 14 8.18 -8.95 -7.94
N ARG A 15 8.80 -9.70 -7.02
CA ARG A 15 9.52 -10.94 -7.33
C ARG A 15 8.59 -11.97 -7.97
N GLY A 16 8.90 -12.38 -9.20
CA GLY A 16 8.12 -13.37 -9.94
C GLY A 16 6.83 -12.83 -10.57
N ILE A 17 6.49 -11.57 -10.32
CA ILE A 17 5.28 -10.93 -10.79
C ILE A 17 5.62 -10.26 -12.11
N ARG A 18 5.09 -10.77 -13.22
CA ARG A 18 5.31 -10.20 -14.56
C ARG A 18 4.30 -9.12 -14.90
N GLU A 19 3.10 -9.25 -14.34
CA GLU A 19 1.95 -8.46 -14.73
C GLU A 19 0.97 -8.41 -13.57
N VAL A 20 0.30 -7.26 -13.41
CA VAL A 20 -0.82 -7.09 -12.49
C VAL A 20 -2.02 -6.63 -13.30
N ARG A 21 -3.13 -7.35 -13.15
CA ARG A 21 -4.38 -7.08 -13.88
C ARG A 21 -5.39 -6.40 -12.97
N PHE A 22 -5.91 -5.28 -13.44
CA PHE A 22 -7.02 -4.57 -12.83
C PHE A 22 -8.23 -4.76 -13.72
N GLU A 23 -8.89 -5.90 -13.56
CA GLU A 23 -10.10 -6.27 -14.31
C GLU A 23 -11.29 -6.37 -13.35
N GLY A 24 -12.52 -6.35 -13.87
CA GLY A 24 -13.74 -6.46 -13.06
C GLY A 24 -14.21 -5.14 -12.46
N ASP A 25 -15.00 -5.24 -11.39
CA ASP A 25 -15.76 -4.13 -10.81
C ASP A 25 -14.91 -3.11 -10.05
N PRO A 26 -13.88 -3.49 -9.26
CA PRO A 26 -13.08 -2.53 -8.48
C PRO A 26 -12.44 -1.46 -9.36
N VAL A 27 -12.73 -0.18 -9.08
CA VAL A 27 -12.13 0.95 -9.80
C VAL A 27 -11.09 1.64 -8.91
N PRO A 28 -9.79 1.53 -9.21
CA PRO A 28 -8.76 2.14 -8.39
C PRO A 28 -8.78 3.67 -8.47
N CYS A 29 -8.23 4.31 -7.44
CA CYS A 29 -7.83 5.72 -7.53
C CYS A 29 -6.39 5.87 -8.06
N GLN A 30 -6.02 7.05 -8.52
CA GLN A 30 -4.62 7.36 -8.80
C GLN A 30 -3.89 7.68 -7.47
N LEU A 31 -2.73 7.06 -7.26
CA LEU A 31 -1.82 7.42 -6.19
C LEU A 31 -0.87 8.54 -6.63
N LEU A 32 -0.62 9.50 -5.75
CA LEU A 32 0.35 10.57 -5.94
C LEU A 32 1.55 10.34 -5.03
N LEU A 33 2.75 10.47 -5.58
CA LEU A 33 4.01 10.26 -4.86
C LEU A 33 4.76 11.59 -4.74
N SER A 34 5.12 11.97 -3.51
CA SER A 34 5.88 13.19 -3.24
C SER A 34 7.09 12.97 -2.32
N GLY A 35 7.22 11.78 -1.74
CA GLY A 35 8.32 11.45 -0.82
C GLY A 35 9.57 10.98 -1.54
N GLN A 36 10.75 11.34 -1.03
CA GLN A 36 12.04 10.87 -1.58
C GLN A 36 12.23 9.35 -1.46
N HIS A 37 11.46 8.69 -0.60
CA HIS A 37 11.52 7.24 -0.39
C HIS A 37 10.30 6.51 -0.92
N SER A 38 9.30 7.22 -1.47
CA SER A 38 8.17 6.58 -2.12
C SER A 38 8.49 6.24 -3.57
N PHE A 39 8.03 5.08 -4.01
CA PHE A 39 8.24 4.57 -5.36
C PHE A 39 7.03 3.78 -5.84
N PRO A 40 6.73 3.80 -7.14
CA PRO A 40 5.63 3.03 -7.69
C PRO A 40 5.99 1.54 -7.75
N LEU A 41 5.02 0.68 -7.45
CA LEU A 41 5.09 -0.76 -7.70
C LEU A 41 4.42 -1.12 -9.02
N VAL A 42 3.26 -0.53 -9.26
CA VAL A 42 2.43 -0.79 -10.44
C VAL A 42 1.98 0.54 -11.04
N VAL A 43 2.28 0.73 -12.31
CA VAL A 43 1.93 1.92 -13.10
C VAL A 43 1.21 1.46 -14.36
N ASN A 44 0.08 2.08 -14.67
CA ASN A 44 -0.68 1.75 -15.88
C ASN A 44 -0.10 2.42 -17.13
N SER A 45 -0.68 2.13 -18.30
CA SER A 45 -0.24 2.71 -19.58
C SER A 45 -0.36 4.24 -19.65
N HIS A 46 -1.20 4.83 -18.81
CA HIS A 46 -1.42 6.28 -18.71
C HIS A 46 -0.48 6.95 -17.70
N GLY A 47 0.47 6.21 -17.11
CA GLY A 47 1.39 6.76 -16.11
C GLY A 47 0.78 6.94 -14.72
N GLN A 48 -0.44 6.41 -14.48
CA GLN A 48 -1.09 6.48 -13.18
C GLN A 48 -0.56 5.37 -12.27
N VAL A 49 -0.20 5.73 -11.04
CA VAL A 49 0.31 4.80 -10.03
C VAL A 49 -0.85 4.12 -9.32
N LEU A 50 -0.89 2.79 -9.35
CA LEU A 50 -1.98 1.98 -8.77
C LEU A 50 -1.55 1.25 -7.51
N MET A 51 -0.26 0.98 -7.37
CA MET A 51 0.32 0.47 -6.13
C MET A 51 1.63 1.20 -5.90
N ALA A 52 1.92 1.53 -4.66
CA ALA A 52 3.15 2.22 -4.29
C ALA A 52 3.69 1.68 -2.97
N ALA A 53 4.98 1.87 -2.75
CA ALA A 53 5.62 1.53 -1.50
C ALA A 53 6.54 2.67 -1.06
N SER A 54 6.83 2.74 0.23
CA SER A 54 7.75 3.73 0.79
C SER A 54 8.42 3.20 2.04
N GLN A 55 9.64 3.67 2.28
CA GLN A 55 10.29 3.55 3.57
C GLN A 55 10.01 4.80 4.41
N CYS A 56 9.54 4.63 5.65
CA CYS A 56 9.22 5.72 6.55
C CYS A 56 9.92 5.52 7.90
N GLY A 57 11.03 6.25 8.11
CA GLY A 57 11.92 6.01 9.24
C GLY A 57 12.50 4.59 9.18
N SER A 58 12.32 3.82 10.26
CA SER A 58 12.75 2.42 10.34
C SER A 58 11.74 1.43 9.74
N GLY A 59 10.49 1.86 9.52
CA GLY A 59 9.43 1.00 8.99
C GLY A 59 9.14 1.22 7.51
N ARG A 60 8.08 0.56 7.06
CA ARG A 60 7.74 0.43 5.65
C ARG A 60 6.22 0.48 5.45
N ILE A 61 5.81 0.95 4.29
CA ILE A 61 4.40 0.98 3.91
C ILE A 61 4.22 0.54 2.46
N VAL A 62 3.13 -0.17 2.21
CA VAL A 62 2.63 -0.49 0.87
C VAL A 62 1.19 -0.02 0.76
N ILE A 63 0.88 0.65 -0.34
CA ILE A 63 -0.42 1.24 -0.63
C ILE A 63 -1.00 0.63 -1.89
N PHE A 64 -2.22 0.13 -1.79
CA PHE A 64 -3.03 -0.37 -2.90
C PHE A 64 -4.15 0.64 -3.17
N SER A 65 -4.32 1.05 -4.42
CA SER A 65 -5.31 2.05 -4.85
C SER A 65 -6.78 1.60 -4.77
N HIS A 66 -7.02 0.37 -4.31
CA HIS A 66 -8.32 -0.18 -3.95
C HIS A 66 -8.12 -1.38 -2.99
N GLU A 67 -8.97 -1.57 -1.97
CA GLU A 67 -8.81 -2.70 -1.02
C GLU A 67 -8.93 -4.09 -1.66
N ALA A 68 -9.83 -4.29 -2.64
CA ALA A 68 -10.00 -5.55 -3.36
C ALA A 68 -8.73 -6.03 -4.09
N GLN A 69 -7.79 -5.13 -4.39
CA GLN A 69 -6.50 -5.52 -4.98
C GLN A 69 -5.71 -6.48 -4.08
N MET A 70 -5.94 -6.47 -2.76
CA MET A 70 -5.27 -7.38 -1.83
C MET A 70 -5.61 -8.85 -2.10
N SER A 71 -6.88 -9.16 -2.41
CA SER A 71 -7.36 -10.50 -2.74
C SER A 71 -7.20 -10.84 -4.22
N MET A 72 -7.31 -9.85 -5.11
CA MET A 72 -7.12 -10.04 -6.55
C MET A 72 -5.66 -10.22 -6.97
N SER A 73 -4.70 -9.69 -6.19
CA SER A 73 -3.26 -9.80 -6.44
C SER A 73 -2.52 -10.47 -5.28
N PRO A 74 -2.85 -11.74 -4.95
CA PRO A 74 -2.36 -12.39 -3.73
C PRO A 74 -0.84 -12.51 -3.70
N ASP A 75 -0.17 -12.73 -4.83
CA ASP A 75 1.29 -12.79 -4.90
C ASP A 75 1.96 -11.45 -4.58
N VAL A 76 1.38 -10.33 -5.07
CA VAL A 76 1.86 -8.98 -4.72
C VAL A 76 1.68 -8.76 -3.23
N THR A 77 0.52 -9.11 -2.69
CA THR A 77 0.20 -9.00 -1.26
C THR A 77 1.21 -9.80 -0.42
N ILE A 78 1.43 -11.08 -0.70
CA ILE A 78 2.35 -11.95 0.06
C ILE A 78 3.81 -11.45 0.00
N ASN A 79 4.28 -11.03 -1.19
CA ASN A 79 5.61 -10.45 -1.32
C ASN A 79 5.73 -9.11 -0.58
N ALA A 80 4.69 -8.27 -0.63
CA ALA A 80 4.64 -7.02 0.10
C ALA A 80 4.73 -7.26 1.62
N LEU A 81 3.96 -8.19 2.18
CA LEU A 81 4.04 -8.55 3.61
C LEU A 81 5.45 -9.03 4.00
N SER A 82 6.07 -9.84 3.15
CA SER A 82 7.43 -10.35 3.38
C SER A 82 8.44 -9.22 3.46
N TRP A 83 8.31 -8.21 2.58
CA TRP A 83 9.14 -7.02 2.62
C TRP A 83 8.81 -6.10 3.82
N LEU A 84 7.53 -5.92 4.14
CA LEU A 84 7.02 -5.07 5.21
C LEU A 84 7.50 -5.54 6.60
N LYS A 85 7.48 -6.85 6.85
CA LYS A 85 7.99 -7.48 8.08
C LYS A 85 9.46 -7.13 8.33
N GLY A 86 10.22 -6.96 7.25
CA GLY A 86 11.63 -6.69 7.26
C GLY A 86 12.53 -7.92 7.32
N GLU A 87 13.68 -7.81 6.66
CA GLU A 87 14.61 -8.90 6.37
C GLU A 87 15.12 -9.65 7.61
N LYS A 88 15.19 -8.97 8.76
CA LYS A 88 15.70 -9.54 10.01
C LYS A 88 14.63 -10.12 10.94
N SER A 89 13.35 -9.98 10.58
CA SER A 89 12.26 -10.38 11.47
C SER A 89 11.75 -11.78 11.13
N SER A 90 11.80 -12.67 12.13
CA SER A 90 11.16 -13.98 12.10
C SER A 90 9.67 -13.92 12.45
N ASN A 91 9.15 -12.74 12.81
CA ASN A 91 7.77 -12.58 13.24
C ASN A 91 6.79 -12.66 12.07
N MET A 92 6.14 -13.83 11.92
CA MET A 92 5.10 -14.06 10.92
C MET A 92 3.71 -13.57 11.36
N SER A 93 3.61 -12.86 12.49
CA SER A 93 2.33 -12.36 13.02
C SER A 93 1.89 -11.09 12.29
N VAL A 94 0.68 -11.15 11.73
CA VAL A 94 0.07 -10.07 10.95
C VAL A 94 -1.23 -9.68 11.62
N GLY A 95 -1.37 -8.41 12.00
CA GLY A 95 -2.65 -7.85 12.42
C GLY A 95 -3.48 -7.52 11.19
N VAL A 96 -4.75 -7.90 11.17
CA VAL A 96 -5.67 -7.64 10.06
C VAL A 96 -6.95 -7.03 10.64
N HIS A 97 -7.31 -5.85 10.15
CA HIS A 97 -8.57 -5.21 10.53
C HIS A 97 -9.77 -6.07 10.09
N ASN A 98 -10.80 -6.20 10.93
CA ASN A 98 -11.95 -7.09 10.72
C ASN A 98 -12.75 -6.82 9.43
N SER A 99 -12.63 -5.61 8.87
CA SER A 99 -13.25 -5.20 7.61
C SER A 99 -12.54 -5.74 6.37
N THR A 100 -11.36 -6.36 6.54
CA THR A 100 -10.58 -6.89 5.43
C THR A 100 -11.28 -8.11 4.84
N ASP A 101 -11.31 -8.21 3.51
CA ASP A 101 -11.90 -9.33 2.79
C ASP A 101 -11.35 -10.68 3.32
N LYS A 102 -12.26 -11.62 3.60
CA LYS A 102 -11.95 -12.97 4.09
C LYS A 102 -10.99 -13.72 3.17
N GLN A 103 -11.07 -13.47 1.85
CA GLN A 103 -10.16 -14.09 0.90
C GLN A 103 -8.71 -13.67 1.12
N VAL A 104 -8.47 -12.43 1.58
CA VAL A 104 -7.11 -11.99 1.96
C VAL A 104 -6.61 -12.82 3.14
N ILE A 105 -7.43 -12.99 4.18
CA ILE A 105 -7.08 -13.79 5.38
C ILE A 105 -6.78 -15.23 4.99
N ASP A 106 -7.59 -15.85 4.14
CA ASP A 106 -7.37 -17.22 3.67
C ASP A 106 -6.06 -17.36 2.88
N ASN A 107 -5.75 -16.39 2.02
CA ASN A 107 -4.49 -16.37 1.27
C ASN A 107 -3.28 -16.22 2.21
N LEU A 108 -3.40 -15.41 3.27
CA LEU A 108 -2.35 -15.25 4.27
C LEU A 108 -2.11 -16.55 5.07
N HIS A 109 -3.17 -17.25 5.46
CA HIS A 109 -3.05 -18.56 6.11
C HIS A 109 -2.38 -19.59 5.21
N LYS A 110 -2.78 -19.67 3.93
CA LYS A 110 -2.13 -20.56 2.94
C LYS A 110 -0.64 -20.25 2.77
N ALA A 111 -0.26 -18.98 2.88
CA ALA A 111 1.13 -18.53 2.82
C ALA A 111 1.90 -18.68 4.15
N GLY A 112 1.26 -19.20 5.21
CA GLY A 112 1.91 -19.49 6.50
C GLY A 112 2.01 -18.31 7.47
N PHE A 113 1.28 -17.22 7.24
CA PHE A 113 1.20 -16.10 8.19
C PHE A 113 0.30 -16.45 9.38
N LYS A 114 0.65 -15.92 10.56
CA LYS A 114 -0.18 -16.01 11.78
C LYS A 114 -1.06 -14.77 11.85
N VAL A 115 -2.29 -14.87 11.35
CA VAL A 115 -3.22 -13.75 11.30
C VAL A 115 -3.86 -13.51 12.68
N LYS A 116 -3.90 -12.25 13.10
CA LYS A 116 -4.65 -11.76 14.26
C LYS A 116 -5.71 -10.78 13.77
N ILE A 117 -6.98 -11.17 13.88
CA ILE A 117 -8.09 -10.28 13.53
C ILE A 117 -8.27 -9.25 14.64
N MET A 118 -8.50 -8.00 14.25
CA MET A 118 -8.57 -6.85 15.16
C MET A 118 -9.71 -5.93 14.75
N ASP A 119 -10.45 -5.41 15.73
CA ASP A 119 -11.47 -4.39 15.49
C ASP A 119 -10.82 -3.01 15.32
N ASP A 120 -9.84 -2.68 16.17
CA ASP A 120 -9.04 -1.45 16.10
C ASP A 120 -7.54 -1.81 16.12
N PHE A 121 -6.68 -0.89 15.69
CA PHE A 121 -5.24 -1.10 15.74
C PHE A 121 -4.74 -1.13 17.19
N SER A 122 -3.90 -2.11 17.50
CA SER A 122 -3.22 -2.17 18.81
C SER A 122 -1.81 -2.73 18.70
N ASN A 123 -0.86 -1.97 19.25
CA ASN A 123 0.56 -2.31 19.24
C ASN A 123 0.93 -3.39 20.29
N ASP A 124 0.05 -3.67 21.24
CA ASP A 124 0.24 -4.68 22.30
C ASP A 124 0.19 -6.13 21.78
N LYS A 125 -0.26 -6.35 20.55
CA LYS A 125 -0.50 -7.69 19.99
C LYS A 125 0.76 -8.35 19.43
N GLY A 126 1.93 -7.73 19.52
CA GLY A 126 3.20 -8.32 19.04
C GLY A 126 3.19 -8.65 17.54
N ILE A 127 2.47 -7.85 16.74
CA ILE A 127 2.42 -7.98 15.28
C ILE A 127 3.62 -7.27 14.65
N GLY A 128 4.13 -7.82 13.53
CA GLY A 128 5.19 -7.17 12.75
C GLY A 128 4.65 -6.35 11.58
N VAL A 129 3.45 -6.71 11.11
CA VAL A 129 2.76 -6.06 9.99
C VAL A 129 1.29 -5.84 10.36
N TYR A 130 0.72 -4.71 9.94
CA TYR A 130 -0.70 -4.42 10.04
C TYR A 130 -1.31 -4.20 8.66
N ILE A 131 -2.47 -4.79 8.42
CA ILE A 131 -3.25 -4.69 7.18
C ILE A 131 -4.61 -4.09 7.51
N THR A 132 -5.01 -3.08 6.76
CA THR A 132 -6.32 -2.45 6.95
C THR A 132 -6.81 -1.80 5.66
N CYS A 133 -8.11 -1.50 5.64
CA CYS A 133 -8.71 -0.68 4.60
C CYS A 133 -8.63 0.80 5.00
N ALA A 134 -8.39 1.66 4.03
CA ALA A 134 -8.10 3.08 4.22
C ALA A 134 -9.17 3.82 5.03
N TYR A 135 -10.42 3.36 5.01
CA TYR A 135 -11.55 4.00 5.68
C TYR A 135 -11.56 3.83 7.21
N TYR A 136 -10.88 2.82 7.76
CA TYR A 136 -10.92 2.46 9.19
C TYR A 136 -9.64 2.85 9.95
N ILE A 137 -8.97 3.93 9.51
CA ILE A 137 -7.64 4.31 10.00
C ILE A 137 -7.67 5.54 10.88
N LYS A 138 -8.67 6.41 10.72
CA LYS A 138 -8.60 7.81 11.20
C LYS A 138 -8.39 7.89 12.70
N GLU A 139 -9.08 7.03 13.45
CA GLU A 139 -9.11 6.97 14.91
C GLU A 139 -7.75 6.51 15.47
N ASP A 140 -7.08 5.60 14.75
CA ASP A 140 -5.79 5.00 15.15
C ASP A 140 -4.57 5.55 14.41
N ALA A 141 -4.75 6.58 13.58
CA ALA A 141 -3.70 7.03 12.65
C ALA A 141 -2.37 7.33 13.36
N GLN A 142 -2.42 7.96 14.53
CA GLN A 142 -1.21 8.27 15.31
C GLN A 142 -0.51 7.01 15.82
N ASN A 143 -1.27 6.02 16.29
CA ASN A 143 -0.73 4.75 16.78
C ASN A 143 -0.11 3.95 15.63
N ILE A 144 -0.76 3.92 14.47
CA ILE A 144 -0.25 3.26 13.26
C ILE A 144 1.03 3.95 12.77
N ILE A 145 1.08 5.28 12.77
CA ILE A 145 2.29 6.05 12.41
C ILE A 145 3.42 5.73 13.39
N ALA A 146 3.16 5.70 14.70
CA ALA A 146 4.16 5.40 15.72
C ALA A 146 4.71 3.96 15.56
N PHE A 147 3.83 2.99 15.33
CA PHE A 147 4.19 1.62 14.99
C PHE A 147 5.09 1.54 13.75
N MET A 148 4.69 2.20 12.66
CA MET A 148 5.48 2.26 11.44
C MET A 148 6.85 2.90 11.68
N LYS A 149 6.92 4.07 12.33
CA LYS A 149 8.19 4.74 12.63
C LYS A 149 9.12 3.90 13.52
N SER A 150 8.56 3.03 14.35
CA SER A 150 9.30 2.10 15.22
C SER A 150 9.77 0.82 14.51
N GLY A 151 9.55 0.69 13.20
CA GLY A 151 10.00 -0.45 12.40
C GLY A 151 8.90 -1.39 11.93
N GLY A 152 7.64 -1.12 12.29
CA GLY A 152 6.48 -1.87 11.81
C GLY A 152 6.24 -1.70 10.32
N GLY A 153 5.58 -2.70 9.72
CA GLY A 153 5.12 -2.66 8.34
C GLY A 153 3.61 -2.40 8.25
N VAL A 154 3.18 -1.55 7.33
CA VAL A 154 1.74 -1.26 7.12
C VAL A 154 1.35 -1.52 5.67
N LEU A 155 0.24 -2.23 5.45
CA LEU A 155 -0.40 -2.34 4.14
C LEU A 155 -1.79 -1.70 4.20
N ILE A 156 -2.06 -0.73 3.33
CA ILE A 156 -3.34 -0.05 3.25
C ILE A 156 -3.90 -0.20 1.84
N GLY A 157 -5.17 -0.58 1.74
CA GLY A 157 -5.91 -0.56 0.47
C GLY A 157 -7.10 0.38 0.56
N GLY A 158 -7.41 1.11 -0.51
CA GLY A 158 -8.60 1.96 -0.55
C GLY A 158 -8.66 2.88 -1.76
N GLN A 159 -9.85 3.41 -2.05
CA GLN A 159 -10.11 4.29 -3.18
C GLN A 159 -10.74 5.61 -2.69
N ALA A 160 -9.97 6.69 -2.77
CA ALA A 160 -10.42 7.96 -2.21
C ALA A 160 -11.54 8.65 -3.01
N TRP A 161 -11.72 8.32 -4.29
CA TRP A 161 -12.84 8.84 -5.10
C TRP A 161 -14.21 8.46 -4.52
N TRP A 162 -14.33 7.27 -3.92
CA TRP A 162 -15.60 6.83 -3.30
C TRP A 162 -15.87 7.64 -2.03
N TRP A 163 -14.84 7.86 -1.21
CA TRP A 163 -14.97 8.75 -0.06
C TRP A 163 -15.33 10.17 -0.51
N LYS A 164 -14.73 10.68 -1.58
CA LYS A 164 -15.01 12.02 -2.13
C LYS A 164 -16.44 12.16 -2.63
N SER A 165 -17.03 11.12 -3.23
CA SER A 165 -18.44 11.16 -3.64
C SER A 165 -19.39 11.28 -2.45
N GLN A 166 -19.00 10.74 -1.28
CA GLN A 166 -19.74 10.90 -0.02
C GLN A 166 -19.42 12.22 0.71
N ASN A 167 -18.28 12.85 0.38
CA ASN A 167 -17.77 14.06 1.03
C ASN A 167 -17.45 15.16 -0.02
N PRO A 168 -18.44 15.65 -0.77
CA PRO A 168 -18.19 16.48 -1.96
C PRO A 168 -17.44 17.78 -1.65
N LYS A 169 -17.65 18.36 -0.46
CA LYS A 169 -16.96 19.59 0.00
C LYS A 169 -15.61 19.33 0.67
N GLY A 170 -15.29 18.07 0.98
CA GLY A 170 -14.08 17.70 1.72
C GLY A 170 -12.83 17.74 0.85
N ASN A 171 -11.70 18.08 1.46
CA ASN A 171 -10.40 18.03 0.79
C ASN A 171 -9.82 16.61 0.87
N THR A 172 -9.86 15.87 -0.24
CA THR A 172 -9.42 14.47 -0.31
C THR A 172 -7.99 14.25 0.22
N LEU A 173 -7.05 15.13 -0.12
CA LEU A 173 -5.65 14.98 0.30
C LEU A 173 -5.47 15.16 1.81
N LEU A 174 -6.30 16.00 2.44
CA LEU A 174 -6.22 16.31 3.87
C LEU A 174 -7.14 15.44 4.73
N GLU A 175 -8.31 15.05 4.21
CA GLU A 175 -9.42 14.53 5.01
C GLU A 175 -9.73 13.07 4.77
N PHE A 176 -9.29 12.49 3.64
CA PHE A 176 -9.44 11.05 3.41
C PHE A 176 -8.73 10.26 4.53
N PRO A 177 -9.42 9.35 5.23
CA PRO A 177 -8.83 8.63 6.37
C PRO A 177 -7.49 7.95 6.07
N GLY A 178 -7.34 7.31 4.91
CA GLY A 178 -6.08 6.66 4.52
C GLY A 178 -4.89 7.61 4.42
N ASN A 179 -5.14 8.85 3.97
CA ASN A 179 -4.11 9.89 3.86
C ASN A 179 -3.58 10.36 5.21
N LYS A 180 -4.28 10.10 6.33
CA LYS A 180 -3.75 10.41 7.67
C LYS A 180 -2.46 9.65 7.98
N VAL A 181 -2.31 8.45 7.45
CA VAL A 181 -1.10 7.61 7.63
C VAL A 181 -0.20 7.66 6.40
N SER A 182 -0.76 7.45 5.19
CA SER A 182 0.06 7.30 3.99
C SER A 182 0.84 8.57 3.61
N ALA A 183 0.29 9.75 3.90
CA ALA A 183 0.92 11.04 3.60
C ALA A 183 2.27 11.22 4.32
N VAL A 184 2.43 10.68 5.54
CA VAL A 184 3.70 10.70 6.29
C VAL A 184 4.81 9.97 5.54
N ALA A 185 4.46 9.01 4.68
CA ALA A 185 5.37 8.27 3.84
C ALA A 185 5.46 8.81 2.40
N GLY A 186 4.84 9.97 2.12
CA GLY A 186 4.86 10.62 0.80
C GLY A 186 4.06 9.89 -0.27
N ILE A 187 2.98 9.19 0.12
CA ILE A 187 2.02 8.55 -0.77
C ILE A 187 0.61 9.06 -0.44
N TYR A 188 -0.11 9.54 -1.44
CA TYR A 188 -1.46 10.05 -1.28
C TYR A 188 -2.44 9.31 -2.17
N PHE A 189 -3.58 8.94 -1.61
CA PHE A 189 -4.77 8.58 -2.37
C PHE A 189 -5.40 9.87 -2.91
N SER A 190 -5.65 9.94 -4.21
CA SER A 190 -6.38 11.06 -4.84
C SER A 190 -7.83 10.69 -5.15
N ASP A 191 -8.67 11.68 -5.40
CA ASP A 191 -10.05 11.48 -5.85
C ASP A 191 -10.16 11.25 -7.36
N LEU A 192 -9.03 11.13 -8.06
CA LEU A 192 -9.00 10.79 -9.47
C LEU A 192 -9.19 9.28 -9.65
N TYR A 193 -10.11 8.91 -10.52
CA TYR A 193 -10.19 7.55 -11.04
C TYR A 193 -8.91 7.21 -11.80
N ALA A 194 -8.45 5.97 -11.63
CA ALA A 194 -7.40 5.43 -12.47
C ALA A 194 -7.96 4.41 -13.47
N GLU A 195 -7.40 4.41 -14.67
CA GLU A 195 -7.84 3.52 -15.73
C GLU A 195 -7.44 2.08 -15.45
N LYS A 196 -8.45 1.21 -15.51
CA LYS A 196 -8.32 -0.25 -15.47
C LYS A 196 -7.62 -0.71 -16.74
N SER A 197 -6.39 -1.20 -16.60
CA SER A 197 -5.62 -1.73 -17.73
C SER A 197 -4.59 -2.74 -17.25
N GLN A 198 -4.09 -3.53 -18.21
CA GLN A 198 -3.01 -4.49 -18.00
C GLN A 198 -1.72 -3.74 -17.67
N CYS A 199 -1.20 -3.90 -16.45
CA CYS A 199 0.00 -3.21 -16.01
C CYS A 199 1.20 -4.16 -16.04
N GLN A 200 2.17 -3.86 -16.91
CA GLN A 200 3.43 -4.60 -16.93
C GLN A 200 4.25 -4.29 -15.67
N SER A 201 4.81 -5.33 -15.05
CA SER A 201 5.86 -5.16 -14.06
C SER A 201 7.16 -4.70 -14.76
N GLY A 202 7.90 -3.82 -14.10
CA GLY A 202 9.18 -3.30 -14.57
C GLY A 202 9.38 -1.85 -14.11
N PRO A 203 10.61 -1.45 -13.76
CA PRO A 203 10.90 -0.06 -13.45
C PRO A 203 10.81 0.77 -14.74
N LYS A 204 9.64 1.34 -15.04
CA LYS A 204 9.50 2.47 -15.97
C LYS A 204 9.88 3.80 -15.30
N TYR A 205 10.64 3.75 -14.21
CA TYR A 205 11.08 4.91 -13.45
C TYR A 205 12.38 5.46 -14.03
N HIS A 206 12.28 6.47 -14.88
CA HIS A 206 13.39 7.35 -15.23
C HIS A 206 13.21 8.67 -14.46
N PRO A 207 13.98 8.94 -13.38
CA PRO A 207 13.88 10.18 -12.61
C PRO A 207 14.29 11.46 -13.37
N GLY A 208 14.57 11.38 -14.68
CA GLY A 208 15.17 12.47 -15.46
C GLY A 208 14.23 13.36 -16.28
N ASN A 209 12.93 13.06 -16.42
CA ASN A 209 12.09 13.76 -17.41
C ASN A 209 10.94 14.61 -16.86
N LEU A 210 11.04 15.08 -15.61
CA LEU A 210 10.05 16.00 -15.02
C LEU A 210 10.40 17.49 -15.13
N LEU A 211 11.43 17.86 -15.91
CA LEU A 211 11.82 19.26 -16.14
C LEU A 211 11.60 19.76 -17.57
N SER A 212 10.87 19.05 -18.43
CA SER A 212 10.60 19.53 -19.80
C SER A 212 9.14 19.94 -20.06
N LYS A 213 8.35 20.24 -19.03
CA LYS A 213 6.98 20.76 -19.18
C LYS A 213 6.60 21.87 -18.17
N PHE A 214 7.56 22.70 -17.79
CA PHE A 214 7.31 24.06 -17.33
C PHE A 214 8.33 24.98 -17.99
#